data_AF-A0A673IPV8-F1
#
_entry.id   AF-A0A673IPV8-F1
#
_cell.length_a   1.000
_cell.length_b   1.000
_cell.length_c   1.000
_cell.angle_alpha   90.00
_cell.angle_beta   90.00
_cell.angle_gamma   90.00
#
_symmetry.space_group_name_H-M   'P 1'
#
loop_
_entity.id
_entity.type
_entity.pdbx_description
1 polymer ?
#
loop_
_entity_poly.entity_id
_entity_poly.type
_entity_poly.pdbx_seq_one_letter_code
_entity_poly.pdbx_strand_id
1 'polypeptide(L)'
;MCVLFLVNRGCTDILCCILFILALLGYFAVGILAWSQGDPRKVIYPTDSKGQFCGQVGSPLEKKPLLFYFNIMKCASPLVLLEFQCPTTQICVERCPDKFMTLLKALRNEDDREYYKQFCKEGVDMTKVSSGQERKRFSNQKINKYIFHDILLCPVPLCRHTVIILCIVEVVIILLLIFLRKRLLIAIALIKEASKAIGHVMSSLFYPLLTFALLSLVIAYWAITAVYPKEKLDIGINNFNCSLLVFCGFITLNPDDIPAYPVFNSLGRALRYHTGSLAFGSLILAIVQVIRVILEYLDQKLKGAQNKCAKFLLSCLKCCFWCLEKCIKFLNRNAYIMVAIYGKNFCTSAKDAFFLLMRNIVRVAVLDKVTDFLLFLGKLLVVGIVGICSFFFFTGKIKIVEDAAPSLNYYWVPILTVVFGAYLIAHGFFSVYAMCVDTLFLCFLEDLERNDGTADRPYFMPERLLSILKKSNEGVKTVD
;
A
#
# COMPACT_ATOMS: atom_id res chain seq x y z
N MET A 1 29.74 -8.29 9.10
CA MET A 1 29.59 -8.89 7.76
C MET A 1 29.67 -7.84 6.64
N CYS A 2 28.73 -6.89 6.53
CA CYS A 2 28.74 -5.95 5.39
C CYS A 2 29.58 -4.66 5.54
N VAL A 3 30.18 -4.40 6.72
CA VAL A 3 31.08 -3.24 6.96
C VAL A 3 32.45 -3.40 6.27
N LEU A 4 32.88 -4.64 5.99
CA LEU A 4 34.19 -4.92 5.38
C LEU A 4 34.27 -4.58 3.88
N PHE A 5 33.14 -4.37 3.20
CA PHE A 5 33.08 -4.10 1.77
C PHE A 5 33.01 -2.60 1.44
N LEU A 6 33.36 -1.73 2.38
CA LEU A 6 33.33 -0.27 2.19
C LEU A 6 34.41 0.21 1.21
N VAL A 7 34.11 0.10 -0.08
CA VAL A 7 34.89 0.73 -1.16
C VAL A 7 34.61 2.24 -1.20
N ASN A 8 35.59 3.02 -1.65
CA ASN A 8 35.46 4.45 -1.89
C ASN A 8 34.27 4.70 -2.85
N ARG A 9 33.28 5.50 -2.42
CA ARG A 9 32.00 5.63 -3.15
C ARG A 9 32.01 6.82 -4.11
N GLY A 10 31.62 6.57 -5.35
CA GLY A 10 31.30 7.59 -6.35
C GLY A 10 29.79 7.78 -6.53
N CYS A 11 29.40 8.86 -7.21
CA CYS A 11 28.01 9.07 -7.61
C CYS A 11 27.60 8.05 -8.69
N THR A 12 26.47 7.39 -8.51
CA THR A 12 25.94 6.39 -9.44
C THR A 12 24.81 6.94 -10.30
N ASP A 13 24.75 6.51 -11.57
CA ASP A 13 23.69 6.81 -12.53
C ASP A 13 23.35 8.33 -12.67
N ILE A 14 24.38 9.17 -12.84
CA ILE A 14 24.28 10.65 -12.85
C ILE A 14 23.24 11.19 -13.83
N LEU A 15 23.13 10.60 -15.04
CA LEU A 15 22.14 11.02 -16.04
C LEU A 15 20.70 10.91 -15.50
N CYS A 16 20.39 9.83 -14.80
CA CYS A 16 19.06 9.62 -14.21
C CYS A 16 18.80 10.60 -13.07
N CYS A 17 19.84 10.97 -12.33
CA CYS A 17 19.75 12.02 -11.30
C CYS A 17 19.41 13.38 -11.93
N ILE A 18 20.07 13.75 -13.03
CA ILE A 18 19.78 15.01 -13.75
C ILE A 18 18.34 15.03 -14.27
N LEU A 19 17.91 13.94 -14.93
CA LEU A 19 16.52 13.82 -15.41
C LEU A 19 15.50 13.92 -14.29
N PHE A 20 15.79 13.32 -13.13
CA PHE A 20 14.92 13.41 -11.96
C PHE A 20 14.82 14.85 -11.42
N ILE A 21 15.94 15.57 -11.33
CA ILE A 21 15.94 16.98 -10.89
C ILE A 21 15.15 17.85 -11.88
N LEU A 22 15.33 17.66 -13.19
CA LEU A 22 14.56 18.38 -14.20
C LEU A 22 13.05 18.09 -14.09
N ALA A 23 12.67 16.84 -13.84
CA ALA A 23 11.28 16.46 -13.64
C ALA A 23 10.68 17.13 -12.38
N LEU A 24 11.44 17.23 -11.28
CA LEU A 24 11.02 17.95 -10.09
C LEU A 24 10.80 19.43 -10.37
N LEU A 25 11.74 20.09 -11.05
CA LEU A 25 11.60 21.51 -11.44
C LEU A 25 10.37 21.72 -12.34
N GLY A 26 10.13 20.81 -13.29
CA GLY A 26 8.92 20.82 -14.12
C GLY A 26 7.64 20.68 -13.29
N TYR A 27 7.62 19.78 -12.30
CA TYR A 27 6.48 19.60 -11.40
C TYR A 27 6.21 20.87 -10.56
N PHE A 28 7.25 21.51 -10.03
CA PHE A 28 7.11 22.79 -9.33
C PHE A 28 6.56 23.89 -10.25
N ALA A 29 7.04 23.98 -11.50
CA ALA A 29 6.53 24.95 -12.47
C ALA A 29 5.04 24.73 -12.79
N VAL A 30 4.63 23.46 -13.01
CA VAL A 30 3.21 23.11 -13.21
C VAL A 30 2.38 23.45 -11.98
N GLY A 31 2.91 23.21 -10.77
CA GLY A 31 2.26 23.59 -9.51
C GLY A 31 2.02 25.11 -9.40
N ILE A 32 3.01 25.92 -9.77
CA ILE A 32 2.88 27.39 -9.79
C ILE A 32 1.86 27.83 -10.84
N LEU A 33 1.86 27.24 -12.03
CA LEU A 33 0.86 27.53 -13.07
C LEU A 33 -0.56 27.16 -12.61
N ALA A 34 -0.72 25.98 -12.00
CA ALA A 34 -2.00 25.52 -11.45
C ALA A 34 -2.51 26.45 -10.32
N TRP A 35 -1.61 26.98 -9.48
CA TRP A 35 -1.98 27.92 -8.43
C TRP A 35 -2.32 29.32 -8.97
N SER A 36 -1.53 29.81 -9.94
CA SER A 36 -1.69 31.18 -10.48
C SER A 36 -2.85 31.32 -11.45
N GLN A 37 -3.15 30.28 -12.24
CA GLN A 37 -4.19 30.31 -13.28
C GLN A 37 -5.40 29.43 -12.94
N GLY A 38 -5.31 28.57 -11.92
CA GLY A 38 -6.41 27.71 -11.52
C GLY A 38 -7.54 28.51 -10.87
N ASP A 39 -8.79 28.18 -11.21
CA ASP A 39 -9.94 28.76 -10.52
C ASP A 39 -10.15 28.04 -9.18
N PRO A 40 -9.88 28.69 -8.03
CA PRO A 40 -9.99 28.06 -6.72
C PRO A 40 -11.44 27.68 -6.38
N ARG A 41 -12.44 28.22 -7.10
CA ARG A 41 -13.86 27.90 -6.89
C ARG A 41 -14.17 26.42 -7.11
N LYS A 42 -13.45 25.75 -8.02
CA LYS A 42 -13.63 24.30 -8.27
C LYS A 42 -13.20 23.40 -7.11
N VAL A 43 -12.40 23.91 -6.18
CA VAL A 43 -11.99 23.19 -4.96
C VAL A 43 -12.95 23.48 -3.80
N ILE A 44 -13.57 24.67 -3.80
CA ILE A 44 -14.45 25.15 -2.72
C ILE A 44 -15.89 24.68 -2.94
N TYR A 45 -16.39 24.77 -4.17
CA TYR A 45 -17.76 24.47 -4.53
C TYR A 45 -17.83 23.19 -5.35
N PRO A 46 -18.63 22.20 -4.93
CA PRO A 46 -18.88 21.04 -5.75
C PRO A 46 -19.67 21.43 -7.01
N THR A 47 -19.44 20.70 -8.10
CA THR A 47 -20.15 20.90 -9.37
C THR A 47 -21.09 19.74 -9.66
N ASP A 48 -22.30 20.04 -10.11
CA ASP A 48 -23.24 19.02 -10.59
C ASP A 48 -22.78 18.38 -11.92
N SER A 49 -23.50 17.38 -12.43
CA SER A 49 -23.18 16.75 -13.72
C SER A 49 -23.31 17.69 -14.94
N LYS A 50 -23.84 18.91 -14.78
CA LYS A 50 -23.89 19.94 -15.83
C LYS A 50 -22.75 20.97 -15.68
N GLY A 51 -21.89 20.82 -14.67
CA GLY A 51 -20.79 21.75 -14.39
C GLY A 51 -21.21 23.01 -13.63
N GLN A 52 -22.41 23.05 -13.03
CA GLN A 52 -22.91 24.18 -12.25
C GLN A 52 -22.45 24.07 -10.79
N PHE A 53 -22.00 25.18 -10.21
CA PHE A 53 -21.55 25.23 -8.81
C PHE A 53 -22.72 25.19 -7.83
N CYS A 54 -22.69 24.23 -6.90
CA CYS A 54 -23.63 24.12 -5.78
C CYS A 54 -23.30 25.15 -4.71
N GLY A 55 -24.27 25.95 -4.25
CA GLY A 55 -24.08 26.84 -3.08
C GLY A 55 -23.22 28.09 -3.32
N GLN A 56 -22.89 28.42 -4.57
CA GLN A 56 -22.13 29.62 -4.90
C GLN A 56 -23.08 30.82 -5.08
N VAL A 57 -22.76 31.93 -4.43
CA VAL A 57 -23.51 33.20 -4.56
C VAL A 57 -23.54 33.67 -6.01
N GLY A 58 -24.73 33.95 -6.55
CA GLY A 58 -24.94 34.35 -7.94
C GLY A 58 -24.98 33.20 -8.95
N SER A 59 -24.96 31.93 -8.50
CA SER A 59 -25.24 30.77 -9.36
C SER A 59 -26.73 30.38 -9.33
N PRO A 60 -27.26 29.68 -10.35
CA PRO A 60 -28.64 29.18 -10.33
C PRO A 60 -28.94 28.23 -9.16
N LEU A 61 -27.90 27.68 -8.53
CA LEU A 61 -27.98 26.67 -7.48
C LEU A 61 -27.46 27.20 -6.14
N GLU A 62 -27.51 28.52 -5.93
CA GLU A 62 -27.06 29.18 -4.69
C GLU A 62 -27.73 28.62 -3.43
N LYS A 63 -29.03 28.29 -3.49
CA LYS A 63 -29.77 27.69 -2.36
C LYS A 63 -29.52 26.20 -2.13
N LYS A 64 -28.69 25.56 -2.96
CA LYS A 64 -28.44 24.11 -2.92
C LYS A 64 -26.94 23.83 -2.74
N PRO A 65 -26.40 23.92 -1.50
CA PRO A 65 -24.95 23.82 -1.27
C PRO A 65 -24.40 22.39 -1.23
N LEU A 66 -25.25 21.37 -1.07
CA LEU A 66 -24.81 19.99 -0.90
C LEU A 66 -24.81 19.23 -2.23
N LEU A 67 -23.85 18.34 -2.44
CA LEU A 67 -23.77 17.50 -3.63
C LEU A 67 -24.23 16.06 -3.31
N PHE A 68 -25.25 15.58 -4.03
CA PHE A 68 -25.80 14.24 -3.83
C PHE A 68 -25.31 13.24 -4.89
N TYR A 69 -24.84 12.08 -4.44
CA TYR A 69 -24.43 10.95 -5.27
C TYR A 69 -25.46 9.82 -5.19
N PHE A 70 -26.10 9.48 -6.31
CA PHE A 70 -27.10 8.39 -6.35
C PHE A 70 -26.49 7.00 -6.06
N ASN A 71 -25.23 6.80 -6.44
CA ASN A 71 -24.50 5.56 -6.16
C ASN A 71 -23.02 5.85 -6.00
N ILE A 72 -22.61 6.16 -4.77
CA ILE A 72 -21.20 6.43 -4.43
C ILE A 72 -20.29 5.22 -4.68
N MET A 73 -20.82 3.99 -4.65
CA MET A 73 -20.01 2.79 -4.90
C MET A 73 -19.53 2.68 -6.36
N LYS A 74 -20.26 3.28 -7.31
CA LYS A 74 -19.77 3.41 -8.69
C LYS A 74 -18.60 4.39 -8.81
N CYS A 75 -18.54 5.38 -7.92
CA CYS A 75 -17.42 6.31 -7.81
C CYS A 75 -16.16 5.67 -7.24
N ALA A 76 -16.28 4.57 -6.49
CA ALA A 76 -15.14 3.84 -5.93
C ALA A 76 -14.43 2.95 -6.97
N SER A 77 -14.87 2.93 -8.23
CA SER A 77 -14.21 2.15 -9.28
C SER A 77 -12.89 2.83 -9.71
N PRO A 78 -11.80 2.07 -9.92
CA PRO A 78 -10.51 2.65 -10.33
C PRO A 78 -10.56 3.47 -11.64
N LEU A 79 -11.60 3.26 -12.46
CA LEU A 79 -11.83 3.98 -13.71
C LEU A 79 -12.06 5.48 -13.49
N VAL A 80 -12.59 5.88 -12.33
CA VAL A 80 -12.84 7.29 -11.99
C VAL A 80 -11.56 8.11 -11.95
N LEU A 81 -10.42 7.50 -11.60
CA LEU A 81 -9.12 8.16 -11.62
C LEU A 81 -8.63 8.49 -13.05
N LEU A 82 -9.18 7.82 -14.08
CA LEU A 82 -8.82 8.03 -15.48
C LEU A 82 -9.78 9.00 -16.19
N GLU A 83 -11.07 8.95 -15.87
CA GLU A 83 -12.09 9.82 -16.47
C GLU A 83 -12.24 11.16 -15.72
N PHE A 84 -11.62 11.30 -14.54
CA PHE A 84 -11.74 12.45 -13.62
C PHE A 84 -13.19 12.83 -13.26
N GLN A 85 -14.15 11.96 -13.57
CA GLN A 85 -15.58 12.13 -13.35
C GLN A 85 -16.19 10.82 -12.88
N CYS A 86 -17.14 10.91 -11.93
CA CYS A 86 -17.93 9.75 -11.56
C CYS A 86 -18.92 9.39 -12.66
N PRO A 87 -19.09 8.09 -13.00
CA PRO A 87 -20.08 7.62 -13.96
C PRO A 87 -21.52 7.60 -13.38
N THR A 88 -21.78 8.44 -12.38
CA THR A 88 -23.08 8.63 -11.74
C THR A 88 -23.50 10.08 -11.85
N THR A 89 -24.80 10.28 -12.01
CA THR A 89 -25.38 11.62 -11.98
C THR A 89 -25.15 12.23 -10.59
N GLN A 90 -24.77 13.49 -10.58
CA GLN A 90 -24.52 14.30 -9.40
C GLN A 90 -25.47 15.50 -9.49
N ILE A 91 -26.16 15.80 -8.40
CA ILE A 91 -27.13 16.89 -8.34
C ILE A 91 -26.92 17.71 -7.06
N CYS A 92 -27.02 19.04 -7.17
CA CYS A 92 -27.01 19.91 -6.00
C CYS A 92 -28.36 19.81 -5.27
N VAL A 93 -28.32 19.67 -3.94
CA VAL A 93 -29.48 19.57 -3.07
C VAL A 93 -29.36 20.54 -1.90
N GLU A 94 -30.51 20.96 -1.37
CA GLU A 94 -30.58 21.84 -0.20
C GLU A 94 -30.32 21.07 1.11
N ARG A 95 -30.82 19.82 1.19
CA ARG A 95 -30.69 18.95 2.36
C ARG A 95 -30.39 17.51 1.95
N CYS A 96 -29.56 16.82 2.74
CA CYS A 96 -29.32 15.39 2.57
C CYS A 96 -30.60 14.58 2.80
N PRO A 97 -30.80 13.45 2.10
CA PRO A 97 -31.97 12.59 2.34
C PRO A 97 -31.95 12.02 3.76
N ASP A 98 -33.03 12.20 4.51
CA ASP A 98 -33.17 11.69 5.88
C ASP A 98 -33.62 10.21 5.93
N LYS A 99 -33.97 9.63 4.77
CA LYS A 99 -34.43 8.24 4.63
C LYS A 99 -33.75 7.56 3.45
N PHE A 100 -33.28 6.32 3.65
CA PHE A 100 -32.77 5.49 2.56
C PHE A 100 -33.93 4.99 1.69
N MET A 101 -34.03 5.53 0.47
CA MET A 101 -35.12 5.24 -0.47
C MET A 101 -34.57 4.87 -1.85
N THR A 102 -35.12 3.81 -2.45
CA THR A 102 -34.85 3.49 -3.86
C THR A 102 -36.00 3.99 -4.72
N LEU A 103 -35.72 4.32 -5.99
CA LEU A 103 -36.75 4.72 -6.97
C LEU A 103 -37.96 3.76 -6.98
N LEU A 104 -37.71 2.46 -6.86
CA LEU A 104 -38.73 1.42 -6.84
C LEU A 104 -39.62 1.44 -5.59
N LYS A 105 -39.07 1.85 -4.45
CA LYS A 105 -39.84 2.00 -3.20
C LYS A 105 -40.62 3.31 -3.21
N ALA A 106 -40.03 4.37 -3.76
CA ALA A 106 -40.69 5.66 -3.96
C ALA A 106 -41.91 5.58 -4.90
N LEU A 107 -41.87 4.71 -5.91
CA LEU A 107 -43.00 4.52 -6.85
C LEU A 107 -44.20 3.75 -6.25
N ARG A 108 -44.10 3.17 -5.04
CA ARG A 108 -45.22 2.41 -4.41
C ARG A 108 -46.20 3.29 -3.64
N ASN A 109 -45.75 4.40 -3.07
CA ASN A 109 -46.55 5.30 -2.24
C ASN A 109 -46.52 6.72 -2.82
N GLU A 110 -47.61 7.46 -2.68
CA GLU A 110 -47.69 8.83 -3.19
C GLU A 110 -46.76 9.80 -2.45
N ASP A 111 -46.75 9.72 -1.12
CA ASP A 111 -45.90 10.57 -0.27
C ASP A 111 -44.40 10.33 -0.54
N ASP A 112 -44.01 9.07 -0.70
CA ASP A 112 -42.61 8.71 -0.99
C ASP A 112 -42.19 9.15 -2.40
N ARG A 113 -43.13 9.18 -3.36
CA ARG A 113 -42.91 9.65 -4.73
C ARG A 113 -42.69 11.16 -4.76
N GLU A 114 -43.48 11.91 -3.99
CA GLU A 114 -43.35 13.36 -3.89
C GLU A 114 -42.03 13.76 -3.21
N TYR A 115 -41.67 13.06 -2.13
CA TYR A 115 -40.37 13.19 -1.48
C TYR A 115 -39.20 12.89 -2.44
N TYR A 116 -39.26 11.78 -3.20
CA TYR A 116 -38.17 11.40 -4.11
C TYR A 116 -38.03 12.35 -5.31
N LYS A 117 -39.11 13.02 -5.73
CA LYS A 117 -39.11 13.97 -6.85
C LYS A 117 -38.17 15.16 -6.62
N GLN A 118 -37.94 15.53 -5.36
CA GLN A 118 -37.02 16.62 -4.98
C GLN A 118 -35.54 16.33 -5.36
N PHE A 119 -35.19 15.06 -5.52
CA PHE A 119 -33.84 14.62 -5.88
C PHE A 119 -33.68 14.37 -7.39
N CYS A 120 -34.69 14.65 -8.21
CA CYS A 120 -34.68 14.38 -9.64
C CYS A 120 -34.28 15.60 -10.48
N LYS A 121 -33.77 15.37 -11.69
CA LYS A 121 -33.50 16.45 -12.66
C LYS A 121 -34.81 17.14 -13.07
N GLU A 122 -34.73 18.43 -13.36
CA GLU A 122 -35.84 19.20 -13.90
C GLU A 122 -36.36 18.58 -15.22
N GLY A 123 -37.68 18.43 -15.34
CA GLY A 123 -38.34 17.84 -16.52
C GLY A 123 -38.55 16.32 -16.49
N VAL A 124 -38.21 15.61 -15.41
CA VAL A 124 -38.48 14.17 -15.29
C VAL A 124 -39.95 13.91 -14.94
N ASP A 125 -40.68 13.31 -15.86
CA ASP A 125 -42.07 12.89 -15.68
C ASP A 125 -42.14 11.47 -15.07
N MET A 126 -42.36 11.41 -13.76
CA MET A 126 -42.44 10.17 -12.98
C MET A 126 -43.59 9.24 -13.41
N THR A 127 -44.60 9.78 -14.11
CA THR A 127 -45.75 8.99 -14.60
C THR A 127 -45.35 8.06 -15.74
N LYS A 128 -44.45 8.48 -16.63
CA LYS A 128 -43.90 7.69 -17.75
C LYS A 128 -42.92 6.61 -17.31
N VAL A 129 -42.27 6.78 -16.16
CA VAL A 129 -41.36 5.77 -15.58
C VAL A 129 -42.13 4.53 -15.10
N SER A 130 -43.40 4.71 -14.69
CA SER A 130 -44.26 3.61 -14.22
C SER A 130 -44.69 2.62 -15.31
N SER A 131 -44.73 3.05 -16.57
CA SER A 131 -45.38 2.33 -17.68
C SER A 131 -44.43 1.69 -18.71
N GLY A 132 -43.15 2.09 -18.79
CA GLY A 132 -42.35 1.79 -20.01
C GLY A 132 -41.07 0.98 -19.88
N GLN A 133 -40.11 1.37 -19.02
CA GLN A 133 -38.69 1.05 -19.33
C GLN A 133 -37.85 0.43 -18.21
N GLU A 134 -38.28 0.43 -16.94
CA GLU A 134 -37.39 0.03 -15.82
C GLU A 134 -37.75 -1.28 -15.11
N ARG A 135 -38.95 -1.83 -15.32
CA ARG A 135 -39.37 -3.10 -14.67
C ARG A 135 -38.55 -4.31 -15.14
N LYS A 136 -38.02 -4.29 -16.38
CA LYS A 136 -37.14 -5.35 -16.93
C LYS A 136 -35.66 -5.20 -16.52
N ARG A 137 -35.19 -4.01 -16.12
CA ARG A 137 -33.79 -3.79 -15.72
C ARG A 137 -33.52 -4.16 -14.25
N PHE A 138 -34.57 -4.22 -13.43
CA PHE A 138 -34.48 -4.46 -11.99
C PHE A 138 -34.62 -5.92 -11.53
N SER A 139 -34.89 -6.87 -12.44
CA SER A 139 -34.69 -8.30 -12.12
C SER A 139 -33.23 -8.57 -11.70
N ASN A 140 -32.28 -7.77 -12.22
CA ASN A 140 -30.86 -7.83 -11.85
C ASN A 140 -30.49 -7.09 -10.55
N GLN A 141 -31.39 -6.35 -9.90
CA GLN A 141 -31.04 -5.59 -8.68
C GLN A 141 -31.46 -6.28 -7.39
N LYS A 142 -32.32 -7.32 -7.48
CA LYS A 142 -32.47 -8.28 -6.38
C LYS A 142 -31.13 -8.97 -6.08
N ILE A 143 -30.26 -9.12 -7.08
CA ILE A 143 -28.89 -9.64 -6.93
C ILE A 143 -28.02 -8.71 -6.06
N ASN A 144 -28.18 -7.38 -6.13
CA ASN A 144 -27.35 -6.43 -5.36
C ASN A 144 -27.76 -6.26 -3.89
N LYS A 145 -29.00 -6.61 -3.50
CA LYS A 145 -29.41 -6.58 -2.09
C LYS A 145 -28.83 -7.76 -1.29
N TYR A 146 -28.51 -8.87 -1.96
CA TYR A 146 -27.72 -9.96 -1.37
C TYR A 146 -26.22 -9.59 -1.31
N ILE A 147 -25.68 -8.96 -2.35
CA ILE A 147 -24.24 -8.60 -2.44
C ILE A 147 -23.74 -7.72 -1.28
N PHE A 148 -24.54 -6.79 -0.73
CA PHE A 148 -24.07 -5.90 0.35
C PHE A 148 -24.21 -6.50 1.76
N HIS A 149 -25.13 -7.46 1.95
CA HIS A 149 -25.29 -8.17 3.23
C HIS A 149 -24.30 -9.35 3.33
N ASP A 150 -23.82 -9.88 2.20
CA ASP A 150 -22.82 -10.95 2.11
C ASP A 150 -21.36 -10.48 2.25
N ILE A 151 -21.10 -9.16 2.25
CA ILE A 151 -19.75 -8.61 2.49
C ILE A 151 -19.44 -8.51 3.99
N LEU A 152 -20.45 -8.45 4.87
CA LEU A 152 -20.27 -8.25 6.32
C LEU A 152 -20.64 -9.46 7.19
N LEU A 153 -21.28 -10.48 6.61
CA LEU A 153 -21.25 -11.84 7.15
C LEU A 153 -20.82 -12.75 6.00
N CYS A 154 -19.64 -13.36 6.10
CA CYS A 154 -19.28 -14.46 5.22
C CYS A 154 -20.45 -15.44 5.13
N PRO A 155 -21.08 -15.65 3.95
CA PRO A 155 -22.04 -16.72 3.83
C PRO A 155 -21.26 -18.03 4.00
N VAL A 156 -21.75 -18.82 4.95
CA VAL A 156 -21.19 -20.10 5.43
C VAL A 156 -20.82 -21.13 4.33
N PRO A 157 -21.32 -21.11 3.06
CA PRO A 157 -20.83 -22.03 2.03
C PRO A 157 -19.58 -21.56 1.26
N LEU A 158 -19.25 -20.26 1.26
CA LEU A 158 -17.98 -19.78 0.68
C LEU A 158 -16.81 -20.06 1.65
N CYS A 159 -17.06 -19.96 2.97
CA CYS A 159 -16.13 -20.40 4.00
C CYS A 159 -15.72 -21.87 3.85
N ARG A 160 -16.60 -22.79 3.41
CA ARG A 160 -16.21 -24.20 3.29
C ARG A 160 -15.15 -24.41 2.20
N HIS A 161 -15.31 -23.81 1.02
CA HIS A 161 -14.30 -23.91 -0.05
C HIS A 161 -13.04 -23.11 0.28
N THR A 162 -13.17 -21.93 0.88
CA THR A 162 -12.01 -21.14 1.33
C THR A 162 -11.24 -21.86 2.45
N VAL A 163 -11.92 -22.50 3.39
CA VAL A 163 -11.29 -23.30 4.47
C VAL A 163 -10.65 -24.56 3.91
N ILE A 164 -11.30 -25.27 2.96
CA ILE A 164 -10.68 -26.43 2.30
C ILE A 164 -9.43 -26.00 1.51
N ILE A 165 -9.49 -24.89 0.77
CA ILE A 165 -8.32 -24.33 0.06
C ILE A 165 -7.25 -23.92 1.08
N LEU A 166 -7.62 -23.28 2.18
CA LEU A 166 -6.69 -22.87 3.24
C LEU A 166 -6.02 -24.10 3.89
N CYS A 167 -6.78 -25.15 4.20
CA CYS A 167 -6.27 -26.39 4.77
C CYS A 167 -5.39 -27.14 3.78
N ILE A 168 -5.75 -27.21 2.49
CA ILE A 168 -4.89 -27.82 1.46
C ILE A 168 -3.60 -27.01 1.33
N VAL A 169 -3.68 -25.69 1.29
CA VAL A 169 -2.52 -24.80 1.23
C VAL A 169 -1.65 -24.97 2.48
N GLU A 170 -2.23 -25.04 3.66
CA GLU A 170 -1.50 -25.28 4.92
C GLU A 170 -0.83 -26.64 4.96
N VAL A 171 -1.50 -27.71 4.53
CA VAL A 171 -0.91 -29.06 4.45
C VAL A 171 0.25 -29.09 3.45
N VAL A 172 0.09 -28.46 2.28
CA VAL A 172 1.17 -28.33 1.30
C VAL A 172 2.34 -27.53 1.87
N ILE A 173 2.07 -26.42 2.57
CA ILE A 173 3.10 -25.62 3.24
C ILE A 173 3.81 -26.46 4.30
N ILE A 174 3.08 -27.20 5.14
CA ILE A 174 3.67 -28.05 6.20
C ILE A 174 4.55 -29.14 5.58
N LEU A 175 4.09 -29.82 4.53
CA LEU A 175 4.88 -30.83 3.82
C LEU A 175 6.14 -30.23 3.19
N LEU A 176 6.05 -29.04 2.59
CA LEU A 176 7.21 -28.30 2.08
C LEU A 176 8.18 -27.93 3.22
N LEU A 177 7.67 -27.46 4.36
CA LEU A 177 8.50 -27.12 5.53
C LEU A 177 9.22 -28.35 6.09
N ILE A 178 8.56 -29.51 6.13
CA ILE A 178 9.16 -30.77 6.57
C ILE A 178 10.28 -31.20 5.61
N PHE A 179 10.03 -31.19 4.29
CA PHE A 179 11.03 -31.55 3.29
C PHE A 179 12.24 -30.60 3.33
N LEU A 180 12.00 -29.33 3.65
CA LEU A 180 13.02 -28.27 3.67
C LEU A 180 13.65 -28.07 5.05
N ARG A 181 13.40 -28.94 6.04
CA ARG A 181 13.81 -28.78 7.45
C ARG A 181 15.27 -28.37 7.62
N LYS A 182 16.20 -28.95 6.86
CA LYS A 182 17.63 -28.58 6.89
C LYS A 182 17.88 -27.14 6.42
N ARG A 183 17.15 -26.67 5.41
CA ARG A 183 17.20 -25.29 4.89
C ARG A 183 16.44 -24.31 5.80
N LEU A 184 15.39 -24.75 6.49
CA LEU A 184 14.67 -23.94 7.49
C LEU A 184 15.57 -23.52 8.64
N LEU A 185 16.47 -24.40 9.09
CA LEU A 185 17.43 -24.07 10.15
C LEU A 185 18.35 -22.90 9.75
N ILE A 186 18.75 -22.82 8.48
CA ILE A 186 19.53 -21.70 7.94
C ILE A 186 18.70 -20.42 7.95
N ALA A 187 17.45 -20.47 7.48
CA ALA A 187 16.54 -19.32 7.49
C ALA A 187 16.28 -18.81 8.92
N ILE A 188 16.02 -19.71 9.88
CA ILE A 188 15.83 -19.36 11.31
C ILE A 188 17.11 -18.75 11.90
N ALA A 189 18.28 -19.28 11.54
CA ALA A 189 19.55 -18.71 11.99
C ALA A 189 19.74 -17.29 11.45
N LEU A 190 19.50 -17.06 10.15
CA LEU A 190 19.58 -15.74 9.53
C LEU A 190 18.57 -14.75 10.12
N ILE A 191 17.33 -15.18 10.37
CA ILE A 191 16.31 -14.39 11.05
C ILE A 191 16.77 -14.02 12.46
N LYS A 192 17.35 -14.96 13.22
CA LYS A 192 17.86 -14.66 14.56
C LYS A 192 19.01 -13.64 14.53
N GLU A 193 19.92 -13.74 13.54
CA GLU A 193 20.97 -12.73 13.34
C GLU A 193 20.40 -11.38 12.88
N ALA A 194 19.37 -11.37 12.03
CA ALA A 194 18.66 -10.16 11.62
C ALA A 194 17.98 -9.47 12.81
N SER A 195 17.32 -10.24 13.69
CA SER A 195 16.75 -9.73 14.94
C SER A 195 17.81 -9.12 15.84
N LYS A 196 18.99 -9.76 15.96
CA LYS A 196 20.09 -9.23 16.76
C LYS A 196 20.64 -7.93 16.16
N ALA A 197 20.85 -7.89 14.85
CA ALA A 197 21.33 -6.72 14.13
C ALA A 197 20.36 -5.53 14.26
N ILE A 198 19.05 -5.75 14.09
CA ILE A 198 18.03 -4.72 14.30
C ILE A 198 18.01 -4.27 15.77
N GLY A 199 18.19 -5.22 16.71
CA GLY A 199 18.41 -4.98 18.14
C GLY A 199 19.48 -3.93 18.44
N HIS A 200 20.59 -3.97 17.71
CA HIS A 200 21.68 -2.99 17.86
C HIS A 200 21.42 -1.66 17.13
N VAL A 201 20.52 -1.65 16.13
CA VAL A 201 20.18 -0.44 15.34
C VAL A 201 18.71 -0.09 15.57
N MET A 202 18.33 0.17 16.83
CA MET A 202 16.95 0.52 17.22
C MET A 202 16.38 1.71 16.43
N SER A 203 17.22 2.65 16.00
CA SER A 203 16.82 3.79 15.16
C SER A 203 16.16 3.38 13.84
N SER A 204 16.45 2.18 13.32
CA SER A 204 15.81 1.64 12.10
C SER A 204 14.32 1.32 12.29
N LEU A 205 13.90 0.99 13.52
CA LEU A 205 12.50 0.73 13.89
C LEU A 205 11.69 2.02 14.09
N PHE A 206 12.36 3.14 14.33
CA PHE A 206 11.70 4.45 14.43
C PHE A 206 11.21 4.96 13.06
N TYR A 207 11.89 4.60 11.98
CA TYR A 207 11.56 5.10 10.63
C TYR A 207 10.11 4.78 10.20
N PRO A 208 9.61 3.53 10.31
CA PRO A 208 8.19 3.25 10.07
C PRO A 208 7.24 4.14 10.88
N LEU A 209 7.48 4.32 12.19
CA LEU A 209 6.65 5.19 13.04
C LEU A 209 6.65 6.64 12.56
N LEU A 210 7.83 7.17 12.24
CA LEU A 210 7.97 8.51 11.70
C LEU A 210 7.19 8.66 10.38
N THR A 211 7.32 7.70 9.46
CA THR A 211 6.57 7.73 8.20
C THR A 211 5.05 7.68 8.43
N PHE A 212 4.57 6.85 9.38
CA PHE A 212 3.15 6.79 9.73
C PHE A 212 2.65 8.08 10.41
N ALA A 213 3.46 8.69 11.27
CA ALA A 213 3.12 9.94 11.92
C ALA A 213 3.01 11.07 10.89
N LEU A 214 3.99 11.18 9.98
CA LEU A 214 3.97 12.18 8.90
C LEU A 214 2.79 11.98 7.96
N LEU A 215 2.50 10.74 7.56
CA LEU A 215 1.34 10.43 6.73
C LEU A 215 0.03 10.75 7.44
N SER A 216 -0.11 10.36 8.71
CA SER A 216 -1.28 10.69 9.53
C SER A 216 -1.49 12.19 9.65
N LEU A 217 -0.40 12.96 9.83
CA LEU A 217 -0.44 14.42 9.91
C LEU A 217 -0.90 15.02 8.58
N VAL A 218 -0.37 14.55 7.45
CA VAL A 218 -0.80 14.97 6.11
C VAL A 218 -2.28 14.63 5.90
N ILE A 219 -2.73 13.42 6.22
CA ILE A 219 -4.13 13.00 6.09
C ILE A 219 -5.03 13.85 6.99
N ALA A 220 -4.62 14.10 8.23
CA ALA A 220 -5.36 14.97 9.15
C ALA A 220 -5.45 16.40 8.62
N TYR A 221 -4.36 16.95 8.08
CA TYR A 221 -4.35 18.25 7.41
C TYR A 221 -5.35 18.28 6.25
N TRP A 222 -5.29 17.30 5.35
CA TRP A 222 -6.25 17.20 4.24
C TRP A 222 -7.70 17.06 4.73
N ALA A 223 -7.95 16.24 5.76
CA ALA A 223 -9.29 16.07 6.33
C ALA A 223 -9.81 17.36 6.98
N ILE A 224 -8.96 18.08 7.73
CA ILE A 224 -9.31 19.37 8.35
C ILE A 224 -9.60 20.41 7.26
N THR A 225 -8.72 20.53 6.25
CA THR A 225 -8.94 21.47 5.13
C THR A 225 -10.17 21.13 4.29
N ALA A 226 -10.57 19.85 4.20
CA ALA A 226 -11.76 19.42 3.50
C ALA A 226 -13.06 19.67 4.29
N VAL A 227 -12.99 19.69 5.62
CA VAL A 227 -14.16 19.86 6.51
C VAL A 227 -14.42 21.34 6.86
N TYR A 228 -13.39 22.20 6.88
CA TYR A 228 -13.54 23.62 7.24
C TYR A 228 -13.40 24.54 6.02
N PRO A 229 -14.47 25.23 5.56
CA PRO A 229 -14.36 26.29 4.57
C PRO A 229 -13.58 27.51 5.12
N LYS A 230 -12.95 28.24 4.19
CA LYS A 230 -11.85 29.24 4.32
C LYS A 230 -11.83 30.24 5.50
N GLU A 231 -12.88 30.43 6.29
CA GLU A 231 -12.95 31.51 7.30
C GLU A 231 -12.12 31.28 8.58
N LYS A 232 -11.44 30.14 8.75
CA LYS A 232 -10.49 29.90 9.86
C LYS A 232 -9.07 29.50 9.42
N LEU A 233 -8.74 29.67 8.13
CA LEU A 233 -7.48 29.15 7.56
C LEU A 233 -6.22 29.92 8.04
N ASP A 234 -6.34 31.20 8.41
CA ASP A 234 -5.19 32.03 8.78
C ASP A 234 -4.56 31.67 10.14
N ILE A 235 -5.27 30.96 11.01
CA ILE A 235 -4.77 30.51 12.33
C ILE A 235 -3.99 29.17 12.20
N GLY A 236 -4.23 28.40 11.13
CA GLY A 236 -3.60 27.09 10.91
C GLY A 236 -2.17 27.15 10.35
N ILE A 237 -1.85 28.17 9.56
CA ILE A 237 -0.56 28.28 8.86
C ILE A 237 0.59 28.59 9.84
N ASN A 238 0.34 29.40 10.87
CA ASN A 238 1.36 29.75 11.86
C ASN A 238 1.69 28.59 12.83
N ASN A 239 0.77 27.65 13.05
CA ASN A 239 1.03 26.47 13.88
C ASN A 239 1.75 25.34 13.13
N PHE A 240 1.62 25.27 11.79
CA PHE A 240 2.24 24.22 10.98
C PHE A 240 3.76 24.42 10.81
N ASN A 241 4.24 25.68 10.77
CA ASN A 241 5.67 25.99 10.79
C ASN A 241 6.35 25.64 12.13
N CYS A 242 5.59 25.60 13.23
CA CYS A 242 6.10 25.17 14.53
C CYS A 242 6.34 23.65 14.62
N SER A 243 5.52 22.83 13.94
CA SER A 243 5.69 21.38 13.96
C SER A 243 6.94 20.89 13.23
N LEU A 244 7.43 21.63 12.22
CA LEU A 244 8.69 21.31 11.53
C LEU A 244 9.92 21.66 12.38
N LEU A 245 9.83 22.70 13.23
CA LEU A 245 10.92 23.14 14.12
C LEU A 245 11.03 22.31 15.41
N VAL A 246 9.92 21.80 15.95
CA VAL A 246 9.94 20.95 17.16
C VAL A 246 10.48 19.55 16.87
N PHE A 247 10.34 19.05 15.64
CA PHE A 247 10.87 17.73 15.23
C PHE A 247 12.39 17.69 15.10
N CYS A 248 13.06 18.85 14.96
CA CYS A 248 14.51 18.92 14.93
C CYS A 248 15.14 18.74 16.34
N GLY A 249 14.33 18.79 17.41
CA GLY A 249 14.80 18.81 18.80
C GLY A 249 14.71 17.51 19.61
N PHE A 250 14.13 16.42 19.09
CA PHE A 250 13.71 15.28 19.93
C PHE A 250 14.49 13.96 19.79
N ILE A 251 15.77 13.99 19.42
CA ILE A 251 16.59 12.76 19.35
C ILE A 251 17.77 12.86 20.32
N THR A 252 17.53 12.45 21.57
CA THR A 252 18.57 12.18 22.58
C THR A 252 18.44 10.73 23.06
N LEU A 253 19.45 9.89 22.78
CA LEU A 253 20.31 9.19 23.76
C LEU A 253 21.18 8.10 23.08
N ASN A 254 22.46 8.05 23.48
CA ASN A 254 23.48 7.03 23.14
C ASN A 254 23.34 5.77 24.03
N PRO A 255 24.07 4.65 23.80
CA PRO A 255 25.52 4.56 24.07
C PRO A 255 26.38 3.96 22.92
N ASP A 256 27.68 3.89 23.22
CA ASP A 256 28.89 3.90 22.37
C ASP A 256 29.13 2.68 21.45
N ASP A 257 29.91 2.89 20.38
CA ASP A 257 30.36 2.00 19.29
C ASP A 257 29.60 2.04 17.95
N ILE A 258 28.59 2.89 17.80
CA ILE A 258 27.89 3.13 16.52
C ILE A 258 27.97 4.63 16.21
N PRO A 259 28.37 5.05 15.00
CA PRO A 259 28.36 6.47 14.65
C PRO A 259 26.97 7.05 14.89
N ALA A 260 26.91 8.21 15.56
CA ALA A 260 25.66 8.88 15.85
C ALA A 260 24.79 9.01 14.57
N TYR A 261 23.51 8.68 14.69
CA TYR A 261 22.52 8.79 13.60
C TYR A 261 22.78 7.88 12.37
N PRO A 262 22.87 6.54 12.52
CA PRO A 262 23.18 5.64 11.40
C PRO A 262 22.13 5.68 10.28
N VAL A 263 20.84 5.89 10.62
CA VAL A 263 19.76 6.01 9.63
C VAL A 263 19.87 7.31 8.83
N PHE A 264 20.14 8.44 9.47
CA PHE A 264 20.29 9.71 8.77
C PHE A 264 21.58 9.78 7.96
N ASN A 265 22.68 9.22 8.47
CA ASN A 265 23.94 9.15 7.73
C ASN A 265 23.80 8.22 6.50
N SER A 266 23.09 7.09 6.64
CA SER A 266 22.80 6.21 5.50
C SER A 266 21.84 6.85 4.49
N LEU A 267 20.82 7.59 4.95
CA LEU A 267 19.94 8.39 4.08
C LEU A 267 20.74 9.46 3.33
N GLY A 268 21.59 10.22 4.03
CA GLY A 268 22.45 11.24 3.43
C GLY A 268 23.39 10.66 2.38
N ARG A 269 23.96 9.48 2.63
CA ARG A 269 24.76 8.75 1.64
C ARG A 269 23.94 8.27 0.44
N ALA A 270 22.73 7.77 0.67
CA ALA A 270 21.83 7.35 -0.40
C ALA A 270 21.45 8.53 -1.29
N LEU A 271 21.11 9.67 -0.69
CA LEU A 271 20.75 10.90 -1.43
C LEU A 271 21.95 11.54 -2.13
N ARG A 272 23.13 11.51 -1.52
CA ARG A 272 24.33 12.14 -2.10
C ARG A 272 24.93 11.32 -3.24
N TYR A 273 25.03 10.00 -3.07
CA TYR A 273 25.77 9.15 -4.01
C TYR A 273 24.86 8.28 -4.89
N HIS A 274 23.65 7.94 -4.45
CA HIS A 274 22.83 6.90 -5.09
C HIS A 274 21.45 7.38 -5.57
N THR A 275 21.17 8.69 -5.55
CA THR A 275 19.90 9.25 -6.06
C THR A 275 19.65 8.87 -7.52
N GLY A 276 20.69 8.80 -8.36
CA GLY A 276 20.56 8.37 -9.75
C GLY A 276 20.05 6.93 -9.87
N SER A 277 20.61 6.00 -9.08
CA SER A 277 20.19 4.59 -9.10
C SER A 277 18.78 4.41 -8.56
N LEU A 278 18.41 5.16 -7.52
CA LEU A 278 17.06 5.18 -6.96
C LEU A 278 16.05 5.73 -7.98
N ALA A 279 16.39 6.82 -8.67
CA ALA A 279 15.58 7.41 -9.74
C ALA A 279 15.42 6.46 -10.92
N PHE A 280 16.49 5.79 -11.35
CA PHE A 280 16.43 4.83 -12.44
C PHE A 280 15.55 3.61 -12.13
N GLY A 281 15.73 2.98 -10.96
CA GLY A 281 14.91 1.84 -10.57
C GLY A 281 13.43 2.21 -10.38
N SER A 282 13.13 3.39 -9.81
CA SER A 282 11.75 3.90 -9.70
C SER A 282 11.13 4.26 -11.06
N LEU A 283 11.90 4.78 -12.01
CA LEU A 283 11.46 5.05 -13.38
C LEU A 283 11.05 3.76 -14.09
N ILE A 284 11.86 2.70 -14.02
CA ILE A 284 11.52 1.40 -14.63
C ILE A 284 10.20 0.86 -14.04
N LEU A 285 10.03 0.93 -12.72
CA LEU A 285 8.78 0.52 -12.07
C LEU A 285 7.59 1.36 -12.54
N ALA A 286 7.74 2.68 -12.62
CA ALA A 286 6.69 3.58 -13.08
C ALA A 286 6.26 3.26 -14.51
N ILE A 287 7.20 3.03 -15.43
CA ILE A 287 6.89 2.66 -16.82
C ILE A 287 6.07 1.37 -16.87
N VAL A 288 6.52 0.31 -16.18
CA VAL A 288 5.80 -0.98 -16.16
C VAL A 288 4.41 -0.84 -15.53
N GLN A 289 4.28 -0.03 -14.47
CA GLN A 289 2.99 0.25 -13.83
C GLN A 289 2.03 1.00 -14.76
N VAL A 290 2.51 2.02 -15.47
CA VAL A 290 1.70 2.77 -16.45
C VAL A 290 1.20 1.84 -17.55
N ILE A 291 2.07 0.97 -18.09
CA ILE A 291 1.64 -0.01 -19.10
C ILE A 291 0.56 -0.94 -18.55
N ARG A 292 0.69 -1.42 -17.30
CA ARG A 292 -0.32 -2.26 -16.65
C ARG A 292 -1.66 -1.53 -16.50
N VAL A 293 -1.65 -0.26 -16.12
CA VAL A 293 -2.87 0.57 -16.01
C VAL A 293 -3.51 0.75 -17.39
N ILE A 294 -2.72 0.99 -18.44
CA ILE A 294 -3.21 1.11 -19.82
C ILE A 294 -3.85 -0.21 -20.28
N LEU A 295 -3.23 -1.37 -20.03
CA LEU A 295 -3.80 -2.68 -20.38
C LEU A 295 -5.11 -2.96 -19.65
N GLU A 296 -5.24 -2.53 -18.39
CA GLU A 296 -6.49 -2.64 -17.63
C GLU A 296 -7.58 -1.74 -18.20
N TYR A 297 -7.22 -0.50 -18.56
CA TYR A 297 -8.12 0.44 -19.22
C TYR A 297 -8.62 -0.09 -20.58
N LEU A 298 -7.71 -0.62 -21.41
CA LEU A 298 -8.05 -1.20 -22.71
C LEU A 298 -9.02 -2.37 -22.58
N ASP A 299 -8.79 -3.28 -21.63
CA ASP A 299 -9.69 -4.40 -21.36
C ASP A 299 -11.09 -3.93 -20.94
N GLN A 300 -11.19 -2.89 -20.10
CA GLN A 300 -12.49 -2.33 -19.76
C GLN A 300 -13.22 -1.76 -20.98
N LYS A 301 -12.52 -1.08 -21.87
CA LYS A 301 -13.10 -0.51 -23.10
C LYS A 301 -13.49 -1.59 -24.12
N LEU A 302 -12.73 -2.68 -24.17
CA LEU A 302 -12.95 -3.81 -25.08
C LEU A 302 -13.98 -4.83 -24.58
N LYS A 303 -14.53 -4.66 -23.36
CA LYS A 303 -15.69 -5.44 -22.88
C LYS A 303 -16.92 -5.30 -23.78
N GLY A 304 -17.08 -4.16 -24.47
CA GLY A 304 -18.14 -3.93 -25.45
C GLY A 304 -17.91 -4.54 -26.84
N ALA A 305 -16.69 -4.99 -27.16
CA ALA A 305 -16.35 -5.56 -28.46
C ALA A 305 -16.38 -7.11 -28.44
N GLN A 306 -16.84 -7.74 -29.52
CA GLN A 306 -17.02 -9.20 -29.64
C GLN A 306 -15.78 -9.96 -30.17
N ASN A 307 -14.62 -9.30 -30.30
CA ASN A 307 -13.42 -9.91 -30.87
C ASN A 307 -12.72 -10.85 -29.88
N LYS A 308 -12.91 -12.16 -30.05
CA LYS A 308 -12.32 -13.21 -29.19
C LYS A 308 -10.78 -13.19 -29.18
N CYS A 309 -10.16 -12.98 -30.35
CA CYS A 309 -8.69 -12.91 -30.46
C CYS A 309 -8.10 -11.75 -29.65
N ALA A 310 -8.71 -10.55 -29.71
CA ALA A 310 -8.27 -9.39 -28.94
C ALA A 310 -8.38 -9.62 -27.43
N LYS A 311 -9.46 -10.26 -26.95
CA LYS A 311 -9.61 -10.62 -25.52
C LYS A 311 -8.55 -11.61 -25.05
N PHE A 312 -8.22 -12.60 -25.87
CA PHE A 312 -7.16 -13.55 -25.55
C PHE A 312 -5.79 -12.86 -25.48
N LEU A 313 -5.45 -12.03 -26.47
CA LEU A 313 -4.18 -11.30 -26.51
C LEU A 313 -4.02 -10.36 -25.31
N LEU A 314 -5.07 -9.62 -24.94
CA LEU A 314 -5.06 -8.76 -23.75
C LEU A 314 -4.88 -9.55 -22.47
N SER A 315 -5.53 -10.70 -22.34
CA SER A 315 -5.36 -11.57 -21.17
C SER A 315 -3.91 -12.05 -21.04
N CYS A 316 -3.28 -12.45 -22.16
CA CYS A 316 -1.87 -12.85 -22.19
C CYS A 316 -0.93 -11.68 -21.82
N LEU A 317 -1.14 -10.49 -22.39
CA LEU A 317 -0.36 -9.29 -22.08
C LEU A 317 -0.51 -8.87 -20.61
N LYS A 318 -1.72 -8.91 -20.06
CA LYS A 318 -1.95 -8.64 -18.63
C LYS A 318 -1.16 -9.57 -17.73
N CYS A 319 -1.18 -10.88 -18.03
CA CYS A 319 -0.40 -11.87 -17.30
C CYS A 319 1.12 -11.58 -17.41
N CYS A 320 1.62 -11.33 -18.63
CA CYS A 320 3.02 -11.03 -18.88
C CYS A 320 3.50 -9.79 -18.11
N PHE A 321 2.77 -8.67 -18.19
CA PHE A 321 3.13 -7.43 -17.50
C PHE A 321 2.95 -7.52 -15.98
N TRP A 322 2.01 -8.35 -15.49
CA TRP A 322 1.91 -8.64 -14.06
C TRP A 322 3.15 -9.41 -13.56
N CYS A 323 3.60 -10.42 -14.31
CA CYS A 323 4.84 -11.14 -14.01
C CYS A 323 6.07 -10.22 -14.11
N LEU A 324 6.12 -9.36 -15.14
CA LEU A 324 7.20 -8.39 -15.31
C LEU A 324 7.27 -7.42 -14.14
N GLU A 325 6.14 -6.87 -13.69
CA GLU A 325 6.11 -5.98 -12.52
C GLU A 325 6.67 -6.68 -11.27
N LYS A 326 6.33 -7.95 -11.04
CA LYS A 326 6.85 -8.73 -9.92
C LYS A 326 8.36 -8.97 -10.05
N CYS A 327 8.82 -9.34 -11.25
CA CYS A 327 10.23 -9.55 -11.53
C CYS A 327 11.06 -8.28 -11.34
N ILE A 328 10.59 -7.14 -11.87
CA ILE A 328 11.28 -5.85 -11.72
C ILE A 328 11.29 -5.41 -10.25
N LYS A 329 10.21 -5.60 -9.49
CA LYS A 329 10.22 -5.32 -8.04
C LYS A 329 11.26 -6.15 -7.30
N PHE A 330 11.33 -7.45 -7.61
CA PHE A 330 12.34 -8.34 -7.05
C PHE A 330 13.76 -7.91 -7.44
N LEU A 331 14.00 -7.59 -8.72
CA LEU A 331 15.29 -7.14 -9.22
C LEU A 331 15.72 -5.83 -8.55
N ASN A 332 14.82 -4.83 -8.48
CA ASN A 332 15.10 -3.54 -7.87
C ASN A 332 15.52 -3.68 -6.41
N ARG A 333 14.79 -4.49 -5.62
CA ARG A 333 15.12 -4.74 -4.20
C ARG A 333 16.54 -5.27 -4.05
N ASN A 334 16.90 -6.31 -4.81
CA ASN A 334 18.20 -6.94 -4.73
C ASN A 334 19.33 -6.07 -5.34
N ALA A 335 19.02 -5.32 -6.40
CA ALA A 335 19.95 -4.38 -7.01
C ALA A 335 20.35 -3.27 -6.01
N TYR A 336 19.39 -2.70 -5.27
CA TYR A 336 19.70 -1.67 -4.27
C TYR A 336 20.58 -2.18 -3.13
N ILE A 337 20.44 -3.45 -2.73
CA ILE A 337 21.34 -4.08 -1.76
C ILE A 337 22.77 -4.12 -2.33
N MET A 338 22.94 -4.56 -3.57
CA MET A 338 24.27 -4.59 -4.23
C MET A 338 24.86 -3.19 -4.46
N VAL A 339 24.02 -2.20 -4.78
CA VAL A 339 24.45 -0.78 -4.86
C VAL A 339 24.95 -0.32 -3.48
N ALA A 340 24.27 -0.68 -2.39
CA ALA A 340 24.69 -0.29 -1.04
C ALA A 340 26.02 -0.94 -0.62
N ILE A 341 26.24 -2.21 -1.01
CA ILE A 341 27.47 -2.97 -0.72
C ILE A 341 28.64 -2.44 -1.55
N TYR A 342 28.49 -2.36 -2.88
CA TYR A 342 29.62 -2.09 -3.79
C TYR A 342 29.71 -0.66 -4.33
N GLY A 343 28.65 0.14 -4.24
CA GLY A 343 28.62 1.48 -4.79
C GLY A 343 28.68 1.54 -6.33
N LYS A 344 28.28 0.47 -7.03
CA LYS A 344 28.23 0.44 -8.51
C LYS A 344 26.89 0.97 -9.03
N ASN A 345 26.84 1.32 -10.31
CA ASN A 345 25.61 1.71 -11.02
C ASN A 345 24.51 0.63 -10.95
N PHE A 346 23.26 1.03 -11.13
CA PHE A 346 22.09 0.17 -10.95
C PHE A 346 22.13 -1.08 -11.82
N CYS A 347 22.40 -0.95 -13.13
CA CYS A 347 22.38 -2.08 -14.06
C CYS A 347 23.44 -3.14 -13.73
N THR A 348 24.65 -2.72 -13.36
CA THR A 348 25.73 -3.63 -12.96
C THR A 348 25.36 -4.34 -11.66
N SER A 349 24.87 -3.60 -10.67
CA SER A 349 24.44 -4.16 -9.39
C SER A 349 23.25 -5.12 -9.54
N ALA A 350 22.30 -4.81 -10.43
CA ALA A 350 21.16 -5.67 -10.76
C ALA A 350 21.60 -6.98 -11.42
N LYS A 351 22.56 -6.90 -12.35
CA LYS A 351 23.15 -8.08 -13.00
C LYS A 351 23.86 -8.96 -11.98
N ASP A 352 24.75 -8.37 -11.17
CA ASP A 352 25.52 -9.09 -10.16
C ASP A 352 24.58 -9.77 -9.14
N ALA A 353 23.57 -9.04 -8.63
CA ALA A 353 22.55 -9.58 -7.74
C ALA A 353 21.79 -10.77 -8.37
N PHE A 354 21.34 -10.61 -9.63
CA PHE A 354 20.57 -11.63 -10.31
C PHE A 354 21.37 -12.93 -10.50
N PHE A 355 22.63 -12.84 -10.95
CA PHE A 355 23.47 -14.03 -11.14
C PHE A 355 23.80 -14.73 -9.82
N LEU A 356 24.11 -13.97 -8.76
CA LEU A 356 24.37 -14.52 -7.42
C LEU A 356 23.17 -15.31 -6.88
N LEU A 357 21.97 -14.75 -7.04
CA LEU A 357 20.72 -15.38 -6.60
C LEU A 357 20.35 -16.59 -7.46
N MET A 358 20.50 -16.51 -8.78
CA MET A 358 20.18 -17.61 -9.70
C MET A 358 21.07 -18.84 -9.47
N ARG A 359 22.35 -18.64 -9.15
CA ARG A 359 23.27 -19.74 -8.76
C ARG A 359 22.82 -20.47 -7.49
N ASN A 360 22.08 -19.77 -6.63
CA ASN A 360 21.61 -20.27 -5.33
C ASN A 360 20.07 -20.34 -5.24
N ILE A 361 19.37 -20.48 -6.37
CA ILE A 361 17.92 -20.27 -6.48
C ILE A 361 17.10 -21.09 -5.47
N VAL A 362 17.48 -22.34 -5.20
CA VAL A 362 16.78 -23.20 -4.24
C VAL A 362 16.91 -22.63 -2.82
N ARG A 363 18.09 -22.16 -2.42
CA ARG A 363 18.30 -21.56 -1.09
C ARG A 363 17.52 -20.27 -0.95
N VAL A 364 17.53 -19.44 -2.00
CA VAL A 364 16.80 -18.18 -2.08
C VAL A 364 15.30 -18.40 -1.96
N ALA A 365 14.72 -19.27 -2.78
CA ALA A 365 13.28 -19.52 -2.82
C ALA A 365 12.75 -20.07 -1.49
N VAL A 366 13.49 -20.96 -0.83
CA VAL A 366 13.10 -21.50 0.47
C VAL A 366 13.16 -20.43 1.55
N LEU A 367 14.24 -19.66 1.61
CA LEU A 367 14.40 -18.62 2.62
C LEU A 367 13.34 -17.52 2.49
N ASP A 368 13.04 -17.09 1.26
CA ASP A 368 12.02 -16.09 0.96
C ASP A 368 10.64 -16.54 1.48
N LYS A 369 10.22 -17.75 1.13
CA LYS A 369 8.91 -18.30 1.57
C LYS A 369 8.78 -18.45 3.08
N VAL A 370 9.87 -18.87 3.74
CA VAL A 370 9.89 -19.08 5.20
C VAL A 370 9.86 -17.75 5.93
N THR A 371 10.64 -16.79 5.46
CA THR A 371 10.67 -15.43 6.01
C THR A 371 9.30 -14.79 5.86
N ASP A 372 8.70 -14.84 4.68
CA ASP A 372 7.35 -14.31 4.43
C ASP A 372 6.30 -14.93 5.35
N PHE A 373 6.31 -16.26 5.52
CA PHE A 373 5.39 -16.95 6.42
C PHE A 373 5.56 -16.51 7.88
N LEU A 374 6.80 -16.45 8.38
CA LEU A 374 7.07 -16.06 9.77
C LEU A 374 6.68 -14.61 10.04
N LEU A 375 6.98 -13.69 9.11
CA LEU A 375 6.60 -12.29 9.25
C LEU A 375 5.09 -12.10 9.06
N PHE A 376 4.42 -12.93 8.26
CA PHE A 376 2.96 -12.94 8.15
C PHE A 376 2.29 -13.36 9.46
N LEU A 377 2.77 -14.44 10.10
CA LEU A 377 2.27 -14.87 11.41
C LEU A 377 2.44 -13.78 12.47
N GLY A 378 3.58 -13.09 12.47
CA GLY A 378 3.82 -11.94 13.33
C GLY A 378 2.81 -10.80 13.11
N LYS A 379 2.50 -10.46 11.85
CA LYS A 379 1.47 -9.45 11.52
C LYS A 379 0.08 -9.87 12.02
N LEU A 380 -0.30 -11.13 11.81
CA LEU A 380 -1.60 -11.66 12.22
C LEU A 380 -1.77 -11.60 13.76
N LEU A 381 -0.72 -11.94 14.51
CA LEU A 381 -0.74 -11.85 15.97
C LEU A 381 -0.93 -10.41 16.46
N VAL A 382 -0.19 -9.45 15.91
CA VAL A 382 -0.33 -8.02 16.28
C VAL A 382 -1.74 -7.52 15.99
N VAL A 383 -2.26 -7.78 14.80
CA VAL A 383 -3.61 -7.34 14.39
C VAL A 383 -4.70 -8.04 15.21
N GLY A 384 -4.53 -9.33 15.51
CA GLY A 384 -5.46 -10.09 16.35
C GLY A 384 -5.54 -9.56 17.77
N ILE A 385 -4.39 -9.32 18.42
CA ILE A 385 -4.35 -8.77 19.79
C ILE A 385 -4.99 -7.38 19.83
N VAL A 386 -4.61 -6.49 18.91
CA VAL A 386 -5.16 -5.12 18.85
C VAL A 386 -6.66 -5.14 18.55
N GLY A 387 -7.12 -6.01 17.66
CA GLY A 387 -8.54 -6.17 17.34
C GLY A 387 -9.36 -6.66 18.54
N ILE A 388 -8.85 -7.65 19.28
CA ILE A 388 -9.50 -8.16 20.51
C ILE A 388 -9.55 -7.05 21.57
N CYS A 389 -8.44 -6.36 21.82
CA CYS A 389 -8.40 -5.23 22.77
C CYS A 389 -9.37 -4.11 22.36
N SER A 390 -9.43 -3.76 21.08
CA SER A 390 -10.34 -2.76 20.54
C SER A 390 -11.81 -3.16 20.70
N PHE A 391 -12.14 -4.43 20.46
CA PHE A 391 -13.48 -4.95 20.70
C PHE A 391 -13.87 -4.81 22.17
N PHE A 392 -13.05 -5.27 23.11
CA PHE A 392 -13.38 -5.15 24.54
C PHE A 392 -13.52 -3.70 25.01
N PHE A 393 -12.72 -2.78 24.46
CA PHE A 393 -12.77 -1.35 24.74
C PHE A 393 -14.09 -0.71 24.24
N PHE A 394 -14.43 -0.86 22.95
CA PHE A 394 -15.63 -0.23 22.38
C PHE A 394 -16.94 -0.89 22.79
N THR A 395 -16.90 -2.13 23.29
CA THR A 395 -18.10 -2.83 23.82
C THR A 395 -18.32 -2.58 25.32
N GLY A 396 -17.47 -1.77 25.97
CA GLY A 396 -17.64 -1.39 27.39
C GLY A 396 -17.50 -2.55 28.37
N LYS A 397 -16.89 -3.68 27.98
CA LYS A 397 -16.79 -4.88 28.83
C LYS A 397 -15.64 -4.82 29.84
N ILE A 398 -14.82 -3.77 29.81
CA ILE A 398 -13.72 -3.53 30.75
C ILE A 398 -14.17 -2.48 31.77
N LYS A 399 -14.44 -2.93 33.00
CA LYS A 399 -14.91 -2.09 34.13
C LYS A 399 -13.97 -0.93 34.52
N ILE A 400 -12.72 -0.93 34.05
CA ILE A 400 -11.69 0.07 34.37
C ILE A 400 -11.84 1.35 33.51
N VAL A 401 -12.56 1.29 32.39
CA VAL A 401 -12.63 2.36 31.38
C VAL A 401 -14.08 2.65 30.96
N GLU A 402 -15.04 2.35 31.85
CA GLU A 402 -16.47 2.51 31.59
C GLU A 402 -16.84 4.01 31.44
N ASP A 403 -16.18 4.89 32.20
CA ASP A 403 -16.43 6.35 32.19
C ASP A 403 -15.80 7.09 31.00
N ALA A 404 -14.87 6.47 30.26
CA ALA A 404 -14.20 7.09 29.11
C ALA A 404 -14.73 6.62 27.74
N ALA A 405 -15.63 5.64 27.71
CA ALA A 405 -16.17 5.06 26.48
C ALA A 405 -17.49 5.74 26.06
N PRO A 406 -17.52 6.49 24.94
CA PRO A 406 -18.75 7.08 24.44
C PRO A 406 -19.71 6.01 23.90
N SER A 407 -21.02 6.17 24.16
CA SER A 407 -22.05 5.30 23.58
C SER A 407 -22.09 5.46 22.04
N LEU A 408 -21.55 4.50 21.31
CA LEU A 408 -21.48 4.50 19.85
C LEU A 408 -22.58 3.63 19.24
N ASN A 409 -23.42 4.21 18.35
CA ASN A 409 -24.43 3.45 17.59
C ASN A 409 -23.81 2.40 16.65
N TYR A 410 -22.56 2.61 16.21
CA TYR A 410 -21.84 1.71 15.30
C TYR A 410 -20.41 1.42 15.79
N TYR A 411 -20.26 0.60 16.83
CA TYR A 411 -18.96 0.22 17.39
C TYR A 411 -18.05 -0.55 16.40
N TRP A 412 -18.60 -1.19 15.37
CA TRP A 412 -17.82 -1.91 14.34
C TRP A 412 -16.94 -1.01 13.47
N VAL A 413 -17.38 0.22 13.18
CA VAL A 413 -16.64 1.16 12.31
C VAL A 413 -15.28 1.56 12.93
N PRO A 414 -15.21 2.03 14.19
CA PRO A 414 -13.93 2.33 14.82
C PRO A 414 -13.07 1.07 15.02
N ILE A 415 -13.65 -0.09 15.34
CA ILE A 415 -12.91 -1.37 15.44
C ILE A 415 -12.23 -1.70 14.10
N LEU A 416 -12.98 -1.66 13.00
CA LEU A 416 -12.43 -1.94 11.66
C LEU A 416 -11.31 -0.96 11.30
N THR A 417 -11.48 0.31 11.66
CA THR A 417 -10.48 1.36 11.44
C THR A 417 -9.20 1.08 12.23
N VAL A 418 -9.32 0.69 13.51
CA VAL A 418 -8.19 0.33 14.38
C VAL A 418 -7.47 -0.92 13.86
N VAL A 419 -8.22 -1.97 13.47
CA VAL A 419 -7.67 -3.21 12.91
C VAL A 419 -6.91 -2.95 11.60
N PHE A 420 -7.49 -2.15 10.71
CA PHE A 420 -6.85 -1.77 9.45
C PHE A 420 -5.58 -0.93 9.69
N GLY A 421 -5.66 0.06 10.58
CA GLY A 421 -4.50 0.88 10.98
C GLY A 421 -3.38 0.03 11.58
N ALA A 422 -3.71 -0.91 12.48
CA ALA A 422 -2.75 -1.82 13.08
C ALA A 422 -2.07 -2.72 12.03
N TYR A 423 -2.82 -3.20 11.03
CA TYR A 423 -2.25 -3.97 9.92
C TYR A 423 -1.24 -3.15 9.11
N LEU A 424 -1.58 -1.90 8.77
CA LEU A 424 -0.66 -1.02 8.04
C LEU A 424 0.62 -0.77 8.83
N ILE A 425 0.50 -0.45 10.12
CA ILE A 425 1.64 -0.21 11.01
C ILE A 425 2.53 -1.46 11.08
N ALA A 426 1.93 -2.62 11.39
CA ALA A 426 2.64 -3.89 11.43
C ALA A 426 3.34 -4.16 10.08
N HIS A 427 2.66 -3.96 8.96
CA HIS A 427 3.25 -4.12 7.63
C HIS A 427 4.51 -3.27 7.44
N GLY A 428 4.49 -2.00 7.85
CA GLY A 428 5.67 -1.12 7.79
C GLY A 428 6.86 -1.67 8.59
N PHE A 429 6.65 -2.05 9.85
CA PHE A 429 7.71 -2.63 10.68
C PHE A 429 8.27 -3.94 10.13
N PHE A 430 7.40 -4.88 9.79
CA PHE A 430 7.81 -6.17 9.25
C PHE A 430 8.47 -6.04 7.87
N SER A 431 8.18 -4.98 7.10
CA SER A 431 8.88 -4.71 5.83
C SER A 431 10.35 -4.34 6.02
N VAL A 432 10.67 -3.54 7.05
CA VAL A 432 12.07 -3.22 7.42
C VAL A 432 12.80 -4.49 7.84
N TYR A 433 12.13 -5.33 8.64
CA TYR A 433 12.67 -6.61 9.06
C TYR A 433 13.00 -7.52 7.87
N ALA A 434 12.05 -7.66 6.93
CA ALA A 434 12.27 -8.44 5.70
C ALA A 434 13.49 -7.92 4.91
N MET A 435 13.63 -6.60 4.78
CA MET A 435 14.75 -5.99 4.04
C MET A 435 16.11 -6.24 4.70
N CYS A 436 16.16 -6.29 6.04
CA CYS A 436 17.34 -6.69 6.79
C CYS A 436 17.71 -8.17 6.54
N VAL A 437 16.72 -9.07 6.59
CA VAL A 437 16.93 -10.51 6.31
C VAL A 437 17.49 -10.72 4.90
N ASP A 438 16.90 -10.10 3.88
CA ASP A 438 17.40 -10.16 2.50
C ASP A 438 18.84 -9.64 2.39
N THR A 439 19.14 -8.51 3.04
CA THR A 439 20.48 -7.91 3.00
C THR A 439 21.52 -8.84 3.61
N LEU A 440 21.25 -9.38 4.80
CA LEU A 440 22.16 -10.33 5.46
C LEU A 440 22.31 -11.62 4.66
N PHE A 441 21.23 -12.10 4.06
CA PHE A 441 21.27 -13.27 3.21
C PHE A 441 22.11 -13.04 1.94
N LEU A 442 22.00 -11.87 1.31
CA LEU A 442 22.84 -11.52 0.17
C LEU A 442 24.31 -11.36 0.57
N CYS A 443 24.61 -10.69 1.69
CA CYS A 443 25.97 -10.61 2.25
C CYS A 443 26.52 -12.03 2.50
N PHE A 444 25.67 -12.96 2.94
CA PHE A 444 26.02 -14.36 3.17
C PHE A 444 26.30 -15.14 1.89
N LEU A 445 25.48 -14.98 0.85
CA LEU A 445 25.76 -15.62 -0.44
C LEU A 445 27.05 -15.10 -1.06
N GLU A 446 27.32 -13.80 -0.92
CA GLU A 446 28.55 -13.19 -1.41
C GLU A 446 29.79 -13.69 -0.65
N ASP A 447 29.71 -13.80 0.68
CA ASP A 447 30.78 -14.36 1.52
C ASP A 447 31.10 -15.81 1.13
N LEU A 448 30.08 -16.60 0.80
CA LEU A 448 30.23 -17.97 0.30
C LEU A 448 30.88 -18.07 -1.09
N GLU A 449 30.70 -17.06 -1.94
CA GLU A 449 31.24 -17.07 -3.29
C GLU A 449 32.69 -16.58 -3.33
N ARG A 450 33.07 -15.68 -2.42
CA ARG A 450 34.41 -15.08 -2.38
C ARG A 450 35.39 -15.81 -1.48
N ASN A 451 34.91 -16.38 -0.38
CA ASN A 451 35.74 -16.99 0.63
C ASN A 451 35.54 -18.50 0.61
N ASP A 452 36.65 -19.22 0.78
CA ASP A 452 36.67 -20.69 0.79
C ASP A 452 36.90 -21.25 2.21
N GLY A 453 37.24 -20.39 3.17
CA GLY A 453 37.53 -20.78 4.55
C GLY A 453 39.01 -21.09 4.81
N THR A 454 39.89 -20.79 3.85
CA THR A 454 41.35 -20.86 4.04
C THR A 454 41.84 -19.73 4.94
N ALA A 455 43.09 -19.82 5.42
CA ALA A 455 43.69 -18.75 6.23
C ALA A 455 43.79 -17.42 5.46
N ASP A 456 43.97 -17.48 4.13
CA ASP A 456 44.05 -16.30 3.26
C ASP A 456 42.66 -15.73 2.91
N ARG A 457 41.60 -16.55 2.93
CA ARG A 457 40.22 -16.16 2.63
C ARG A 457 39.22 -16.80 3.62
N PRO A 458 39.23 -16.38 4.89
CA PRO A 458 38.33 -16.93 5.91
C PRO A 458 36.88 -16.47 5.68
N TYR A 459 35.91 -17.27 6.12
CA TYR A 459 34.51 -16.86 6.13
C TYR A 459 34.27 -15.77 7.19
N PHE A 460 33.56 -14.70 6.83
CA PHE A 460 33.21 -13.61 7.74
C PHE A 460 31.81 -13.73 8.36
N MET A 461 31.06 -14.75 7.97
CA MET A 461 29.74 -15.08 8.55
C MET A 461 29.84 -15.54 10.02
N PRO A 462 28.75 -15.43 10.81
CA PRO A 462 28.72 -15.91 12.18
C PRO A 462 29.00 -17.42 12.29
N GLU A 463 29.74 -17.83 13.33
CA GLU A 463 30.09 -19.25 13.56
C GLU A 463 28.87 -20.17 13.63
N ARG A 464 27.76 -19.67 14.17
CA ARG A 464 26.48 -20.39 14.22
C ARG A 464 25.94 -20.70 12.83
N LEU A 465 26.15 -19.82 11.86
CA LEU A 465 25.70 -20.02 10.49
C LEU A 465 26.68 -20.94 9.73
N LEU A 466 27.99 -20.77 9.96
CA LEU A 466 29.04 -21.61 9.40
C LEU A 466 28.91 -23.07 9.86
N SER A 467 28.62 -23.30 11.15
CA SER A 467 28.42 -24.66 11.70
C SER A 467 27.19 -25.35 11.10
N ILE A 468 26.09 -24.62 10.86
CA ILE A 468 24.91 -25.16 10.18
C ILE A 468 25.25 -25.55 8.72
N LEU A 469 26.06 -24.76 8.04
CA LEU A 469 26.54 -25.07 6.69
C LEU A 469 27.45 -26.30 6.66
N LYS A 470 28.45 -26.38 7.54
CA LYS A 470 29.36 -27.53 7.62
C LYS A 470 28.58 -28.82 7.87
N LYS A 471 27.66 -28.81 8.83
CA LYS A 471 26.77 -29.94 9.14
C LYS A 471 25.83 -30.31 7.97
N SER A 472 25.40 -29.32 7.18
CA SER A 472 24.61 -29.56 5.96
C SER A 472 25.44 -30.20 4.85
N ASN A 473 26.74 -29.92 4.74
CA ASN A 473 27.63 -30.47 3.72
C ASN A 473 28.17 -31.86 4.12
N GLU A 474 28.41 -32.09 5.42
CA GLU A 474 28.82 -33.42 5.94
C GLU A 474 27.73 -34.46 5.73
N GLY A 475 26.45 -34.10 5.94
CA GLY A 475 25.32 -35.00 5.68
C GLY A 475 25.01 -35.24 4.19
N VAL A 476 25.79 -34.67 3.26
CA VAL A 476 25.75 -34.98 1.81
C VAL A 476 26.87 -35.93 1.42
N LYS A 477 27.98 -36.00 2.20
CA LYS A 477 29.11 -36.90 1.95
C LYS A 477 28.94 -38.31 2.51
N THR A 478 27.79 -38.61 3.14
CA THR A 478 27.49 -39.92 3.75
C THR A 478 26.41 -40.69 2.98
N VAL A 479 26.28 -40.45 1.68
CA VAL A 479 25.44 -41.24 0.77
C VAL A 479 26.29 -41.56 -0.47
N ASP A 480 27.34 -42.34 -0.27
CA ASP A 480 28.02 -43.11 -1.31
C ASP A 480 28.04 -44.58 -0.84
#